data_AF-A0ABD1VP82-F1
#
_entry.id   AF-A0ABD1VP82-F1
#
_cell.length_a   1.000
_cell.length_b   1.000
_cell.length_c   1.000
_cell.angle_alpha   90.00
_cell.angle_beta   90.00
_cell.angle_gamma   90.00
#
_symmetry.space_group_name_H-M   'P 1'
#
loop_
_entity.id
_entity.type
_entity.pdbx_description
1 polymer ?
#
loop_
_entity_poly.entity_id
_entity_poly.type
_entity_poly.pdbx_seq_one_letter_code
_entity_poly.pdbx_strand_id
1 'polypeptide(L)'
;MEPPGENDAAAAAATFNSAEKIILRWDSTVSEDARDKMIFEGDRHEIDRYLHAVEEIQKSMESTTVSESSSSALQIAMARLEDEFRNILLSHTSPVETGVLN
;
A
#
# COMPACT_ATOMS: atom_id res chain seq x y z
N MET A 1 13.09 28.72 -24.78
CA MET A 1 12.04 27.69 -24.63
C MET A 1 12.67 26.60 -23.79
N GLU A 2 12.14 26.39 -22.58
CA GLU A 2 12.53 25.27 -21.72
C GLU A 2 12.03 23.96 -22.36
N PRO A 3 12.82 22.87 -22.38
CA PRO A 3 12.37 21.63 -23.00
C PRO A 3 11.22 21.02 -22.17
N PRO A 4 10.11 20.61 -22.81
CA PRO A 4 8.92 20.12 -22.10
C PRO A 4 9.11 18.79 -21.35
N GLY A 5 10.26 18.12 -21.46
CA GLY A 5 10.49 16.79 -20.87
C GLY A 5 11.04 16.77 -19.43
N GLU A 6 11.70 17.84 -18.97
CA GLU A 6 12.33 17.83 -17.62
C GLU A 6 11.30 18.04 -16.50
N ASN A 7 10.26 18.84 -16.74
CA ASN A 7 9.21 19.10 -15.75
C ASN A 7 8.33 17.87 -15.50
N ASP A 8 8.02 17.09 -16.53
CA ASP A 8 7.20 15.88 -16.40
C ASP A 8 7.93 14.74 -15.67
N ALA A 9 9.23 14.57 -15.93
CA ALA A 9 10.05 13.58 -15.23
C ALA A 9 10.26 13.95 -13.76
N ALA A 10 10.48 15.23 -13.45
CA ALA A 10 10.60 15.71 -12.08
C ALA A 10 9.29 15.55 -11.29
N ALA A 11 8.15 15.83 -11.94
CA ALA A 11 6.84 15.61 -11.34
C ALA A 11 6.58 14.12 -11.07
N ALA A 12 6.90 13.23 -12.01
CA ALA A 12 6.76 11.79 -11.83
C ALA A 12 7.61 11.26 -10.67
N ALA A 13 8.86 11.72 -10.55
CA ALA A 13 9.74 11.36 -9.44
C ALA A 13 9.22 11.86 -8.08
N ALA A 14 8.65 13.07 -8.03
CA ALA A 14 8.03 13.60 -6.83
C ALA A 14 6.78 12.79 -6.40
N THR A 15 5.95 12.39 -7.37
CA THR A 15 4.79 11.53 -7.12
C THR A 15 5.22 10.16 -6.59
N PHE A 16 6.22 9.53 -7.21
CA PHE A 16 6.79 8.27 -6.72
C PHE A 16 7.30 8.41 -5.29
N ASN A 17 8.10 9.43 -4.99
CA ASN A 17 8.65 9.62 -3.64
C ASN A 17 7.56 9.86 -2.59
N SER A 18 6.48 10.55 -2.97
CA SER A 18 5.32 10.72 -2.09
C SER A 18 4.59 9.40 -1.84
N ALA A 19 4.38 8.60 -2.88
CA ALA A 19 3.75 7.29 -2.78
C ALA A 19 4.59 6.33 -1.91
N GLU A 20 5.90 6.29 -2.13
CA GLU A 20 6.83 5.47 -1.37
C GLU A 20 6.78 5.77 0.14
N LYS A 21 6.74 7.06 0.52
CA LYS A 21 6.59 7.47 1.93
C LYS A 21 5.28 6.98 2.55
N ILE A 22 4.19 6.96 1.79
CA ILE A 22 2.89 6.47 2.27
C ILE A 22 2.98 4.97 2.55
N ILE A 23 3.62 4.20 1.67
CA ILE A 23 3.81 2.75 1.85
C ILE A 23 4.73 2.46 3.03
N LEU A 24 5.90 3.10 3.09
CA LEU A 24 6.89 2.86 4.14
C LEU A 24 6.37 3.19 5.54
N ARG A 25 5.43 4.14 5.66
CA ARG A 25 4.75 4.44 6.93
C ARG A 25 4.00 3.23 7.50
N TRP A 26 3.54 2.33 6.62
CA TRP A 26 2.78 1.13 6.96
C TRP A 26 3.62 -0.16 6.94
N ASP A 27 4.94 -0.04 6.82
CA ASP A 27 5.85 -1.16 6.99
C ASP A 27 5.89 -1.58 8.47
N SER A 28 5.30 -2.74 8.76
CA SER A 28 5.25 -3.35 10.09
C SER A 28 6.63 -3.69 10.67
N THR A 29 7.70 -3.73 9.86
CA THR A 29 9.07 -3.94 10.34
C THR A 29 9.73 -2.67 10.85
N VAL A 30 9.23 -1.51 10.43
CA VAL A 30 9.80 -0.18 10.74
C VAL A 30 8.91 0.63 11.67
N SER A 31 7.60 0.52 11.52
CA SER A 31 6.61 1.34 12.24
C SER A 31 5.84 0.49 13.25
N GLU A 32 6.02 0.78 14.54
CA GLU A 32 5.22 0.15 15.61
C GLU A 32 3.72 0.43 15.44
N ASP A 33 3.37 1.66 15.05
CA ASP A 33 1.99 2.03 14.73
C ASP A 33 1.40 1.17 13.61
N ALA A 34 2.21 0.81 12.60
CA ALA A 34 1.75 -0.08 11.54
C ALA A 34 1.51 -1.51 12.03
N ARG A 35 2.21 -1.96 13.08
CA ARG A 35 2.00 -3.31 13.63
C ARG A 35 0.65 -3.46 14.33
N ASP A 36 0.20 -2.38 14.97
CA ASP A 36 -0.98 -2.40 15.83
C ASP A 36 -2.24 -1.85 15.16
N LYS A 37 -2.09 -1.03 14.11
CA LYS A 37 -3.22 -0.42 13.39
C LYS A 37 -3.43 -1.10 12.05
N MET A 38 -4.67 -1.11 11.58
CA MET A 38 -5.07 -1.56 10.25
C MET A 38 -5.58 -0.39 9.42
N ILE A 39 -5.16 -0.30 8.17
CA ILE A 39 -5.53 0.75 7.20
C ILE A 39 -7.04 0.69 6.96
N PHE A 40 -7.59 -0.52 6.83
CA PHE A 40 -9.00 -0.71 6.48
C PHE A 40 -9.96 -0.59 7.67
N GLU A 41 -9.42 -0.43 8.89
CA GLU A 41 -10.19 -0.01 10.07
C GLU A 41 -10.26 1.53 10.19
N GLY A 42 -9.44 2.24 9.42
CA GLY A 42 -9.38 3.70 9.38
C GLY A 42 -10.48 4.35 8.54
N ASP A 43 -10.28 5.62 8.21
CA ASP A 43 -11.21 6.37 7.36
C ASP A 43 -11.03 6.06 5.86
N ARG A 44 -12.09 6.28 5.09
CA ARG A 44 -12.11 6.00 3.65
C ARG A 44 -11.02 6.75 2.86
N HIS A 45 -10.64 7.95 3.30
CA HIS A 45 -9.61 8.74 2.64
C HIS A 45 -8.22 8.16 2.88
N GLU A 46 -7.96 7.58 4.06
CA GLU A 46 -6.71 6.89 4.34
C GLU A 46 -6.57 5.60 3.50
N ILE A 47 -7.67 4.86 3.34
CA ILE A 47 -7.76 3.70 2.45
C ILE A 47 -7.47 4.13 1.00
N ASP A 48 -8.20 5.11 0.48
CA ASP A 48 -8.06 5.58 -0.90
C ASP A 48 -6.64 6.13 -1.15
N ARG A 49 -6.06 6.86 -0.19
CA ARG A 49 -4.68 7.37 -0.27
C ARG A 49 -3.66 6.23 -0.35
N TYR A 50 -3.84 5.19 0.45
CA TYR A 50 -2.93 4.06 0.43
C TYR A 50 -2.99 3.31 -0.90
N LEU A 51 -4.20 2.99 -1.37
CA LEU A 51 -4.39 2.30 -2.65
C LEU A 51 -3.85 3.11 -3.83
N HIS A 52 -4.09 4.42 -3.87
CA HIS A 52 -3.53 5.30 -4.88
C HIS A 52 -1.98 5.32 -4.84
N ALA A 53 -1.36 5.22 -3.67
CA ALA A 53 0.09 5.12 -3.56
C ALA A 53 0.62 3.81 -4.18
N VAL A 54 -0.09 2.69 -4.02
CA VAL A 54 0.27 1.42 -4.66
C VAL A 54 0.21 1.53 -6.19
N GLU A 55 -0.88 2.10 -6.71
CA GLU A 55 -1.06 2.30 -8.16
C GLU A 55 0.06 3.16 -8.76
N GLU A 56 0.45 4.26 -8.09
CA GLU A 56 1.51 5.14 -8.58
C GLU A 56 2.90 4.47 -8.55
N ILE A 57 3.18 3.63 -7.55
CA ILE A 57 4.42 2.83 -7.53
C ILE A 57 4.42 1.83 -8.68
N GLN A 58 3.31 1.12 -8.89
CA GLN A 58 3.18 0.14 -9.97
C GLN A 58 3.37 0.80 -11.35
N LYS A 59 2.69 1.91 -11.60
CA LYS A 59 2.81 2.69 -12.84
C LYS A 59 4.22 3.22 -13.07
N SER A 60 4.91 3.64 -12.00
CA SER A 60 6.30 4.08 -12.07
C SER A 60 7.25 2.94 -12.46
N MET A 61 7.00 1.72 -11.99
CA MET A 61 7.75 0.53 -12.39
C MET A 61 7.51 0.12 -13.85
N GLU A 62 6.31 0.35 -14.37
CA GLU A 62 5.99 0.09 -15.77
C GLU A 62 6.64 1.11 -16.72
N SER A 63 6.81 2.36 -16.26
CA SER A 63 7.33 3.47 -17.07
C SER A 63 8.85 3.63 -17.05
N THR A 64 9.56 3.07 -16.07
CA THR A 64 11.02 3.23 -15.90
C THR A 64 11.67 1.86 -15.73
N THR A 65 12.90 1.68 -16.24
CA THR A 65 13.70 0.48 -15.95
C THR A 65 13.79 0.29 -14.44
N VAL A 66 13.14 -0.76 -13.95
CA VAL A 66 12.90 -1.08 -12.53
C VAL A 66 14.08 -0.68 -11.64
N SER A 67 13.85 0.30 -10.76
CA SER A 67 14.77 0.62 -9.67
C SER A 67 14.51 -0.33 -8.50
N GLU A 68 15.56 -0.72 -7.78
CA GLU A 68 15.46 -1.62 -6.61
C GLU A 68 14.52 -1.06 -5.52
N SER A 69 14.46 0.27 -5.37
CA SER A 69 13.56 0.95 -4.41
C SER A 69 12.08 0.79 -4.76
N SER A 70 11.74 0.84 -6.04
CA SER A 70 10.35 0.64 -6.49
C SER A 70 9.90 -0.79 -6.24
N SER A 71 10.82 -1.75 -6.40
CA SER A 71 10.55 -3.16 -6.13
C SER A 71 10.30 -3.42 -4.65
N SER A 72 11.09 -2.82 -3.74
CA SER A 72 10.91 -3.02 -2.30
C SER A 72 9.63 -2.36 -1.79
N ALA A 73 9.32 -1.13 -2.23
CA ALA A 73 8.09 -0.45 -1.85
C ALA A 73 6.86 -1.24 -2.30
N LEU A 74 6.85 -1.80 -3.52
CA LEU A 74 5.75 -2.64 -3.98
C LEU A 74 5.59 -3.91 -3.14
N GLN A 75 6.70 -4.57 -2.78
CA GLN A 75 6.65 -5.77 -1.93
C GLN A 75 6.06 -5.49 -0.54
N ILE A 76 6.47 -4.37 0.08
CA ILE A 76 5.89 -3.91 1.35
C ILE A 76 4.40 -3.65 1.17
N ALA A 77 4.02 -2.96 0.09
CA ALA A 77 2.63 -2.67 -0.20
C ALA A 77 1.78 -3.95 -0.32
N MET A 78 2.28 -4.96 -1.04
CA MET A 78 1.60 -6.23 -1.22
C MET A 78 1.48 -7.02 0.08
N ALA A 79 2.56 -7.14 0.84
CA ALA A 79 2.55 -7.81 2.14
C ALA A 79 1.54 -7.17 3.08
N ARG A 80 1.48 -5.83 3.07
CA ARG A 80 0.51 -5.10 3.87
C ARG A 80 -0.93 -5.35 3.43
N LEU A 81 -1.22 -5.32 2.14
CA LEU A 81 -2.57 -5.61 1.63
C LEU A 81 -3.02 -7.04 1.96
N GLU A 82 -2.10 -8.00 1.97
CA GLU A 82 -2.39 -9.37 2.39
C GLU A 82 -2.79 -9.45 3.86
N ASP A 83 -2.08 -8.75 4.74
CA ASP A 83 -2.41 -8.67 6.16
C ASP A 83 -3.78 -8.00 6.40
N GLU A 84 -4.07 -6.90 5.71
CA GLU A 84 -5.37 -6.23 5.77
C GLU A 84 -6.51 -7.16 5.32
N PHE A 85 -6.30 -7.89 4.21
CA PHE A 85 -7.29 -8.84 3.70
C PHE A 85 -7.54 -9.99 4.69
N ARG A 86 -6.48 -10.53 5.31
CA ARG A 86 -6.61 -11.52 6.38
C ARG A 86 -7.37 -10.97 7.57
N ASN A 87 -7.08 -9.75 8.00
CA ASN A 87 -7.77 -9.12 9.12
C ASN A 87 -9.27 -8.95 8.85
N ILE A 88 -9.65 -8.52 7.64
CA ILE A 88 -11.05 -8.45 7.21
C ILE A 88 -11.71 -9.84 7.28
N LEU A 89 -11.07 -10.86 6.72
CA LEU A 89 -11.64 -12.20 6.72
C LEU A 89 -11.82 -12.75 8.14
N LEU A 90 -10.85 -12.54 9.03
CA LEU A 90 -10.95 -12.97 10.43
C LEU A 90 -12.04 -12.22 11.19
N SER A 91 -12.17 -10.91 10.96
CA SER A 91 -13.15 -10.06 11.64
C SER A 91 -14.59 -10.32 11.20
N HIS A 92 -14.79 -10.83 9.98
CA HIS A 92 -16.12 -11.07 9.40
C HIS A 92 -16.51 -12.54 9.28
N THR A 93 -15.66 -13.47 9.71
CA THR A 93 -16.03 -14.89 9.79
C THR A 93 -16.59 -15.20 11.17
N SER A 94 -17.91 -15.39 11.26
CA SER A 94 -18.52 -15.95 12.46
C SER A 94 -18.20 -17.45 12.55
N PRO A 95 -17.89 -17.99 13.75
CA PRO A 95 -17.76 -19.42 13.94
C PRO A 95 -19.05 -20.10 13.47
N VAL A 96 -18.93 -21.08 12.57
CA VAL A 96 -20.06 -21.95 12.24
C VAL A 96 -20.39 -22.74 13.50
N GLU A 97 -21.52 -22.42 14.14
CA GLU A 97 -22.07 -23.24 15.22
C GLU A 97 -22.41 -24.61 14.62
N THR A 98 -21.53 -25.59 14.80
CA THR A 98 -21.86 -26.99 14.56
C THR A 98 -22.79 -27.42 15.68
N GLY A 99 -24.09 -27.21 15.49
CA GLY A 99 -25.12 -27.68 16.40
C GLY A 99 -24.89 -29.16 16.70
N VAL A 100 -24.46 -29.45 17.91
CA VAL A 100 -24.46 -30.81 18.44
C VAL A 100 -25.93 -31.17 18.57
N LEU A 101 -26.46 -31.87 17.57
CA LEU A 101 -27.79 -32.44 17.60
C LEU A 101 -27.81 -33.47 18.73
N ASN A 102 -28.46 -33.10 19.82
CA ASN A 102 -28.64 -33.90 21.03
C ASN A 102 -29.76 -34.94 20.82
#